data_AF-A0A961ENB7-F1
#
_entry.id   AF-A0A961ENB7-F1
#
_cell.length_a   1.000
_cell.length_b   1.000
_cell.length_c   1.000
_cell.angle_alpha   90.00
_cell.angle_beta   90.00
_cell.angle_gamma   90.00
#
_symmetry.space_group_name_H-M   'P 1'
#
loop_
_entity.id
_entity.type
_entity.pdbx_description
1 polymer ?
#
loop_
_entity_poly.entity_id
_entity_poly.type
_entity_poly.pdbx_seq_one_letter_code
_entity_poly.pdbx_strand_id
1 'polypeptide(L)'
;MTRSWTIRPIAAGEGELLRHATWTNINWTGEERFPETAVGERDDLRHYVQLRPARGDFALVAQGADAAGAADGPTAPQVLGVVWVVFLGSDDPG
;
A
#
# COMPACT_ATOMS: atom_id res chain seq x y z
N MET A 1 -19.32 -16.24 -10.60
CA MET A 1 -19.55 -15.27 -9.50
C MET A 1 -18.63 -14.08 -9.74
N THR A 2 -19.20 -12.90 -10.02
CA THR A 2 -18.42 -11.67 -10.19
C THR A 2 -18.07 -11.14 -8.80
N ARG A 3 -16.80 -11.13 -8.42
CA ARG A 3 -16.36 -10.46 -7.18
C ARG A 3 -16.61 -8.97 -7.36
N SER A 4 -17.40 -8.37 -6.47
CA SER A 4 -17.56 -6.92 -6.38
C SER A 4 -16.40 -6.34 -5.57
N TRP A 5 -15.85 -5.24 -6.07
CA TRP A 5 -14.79 -4.49 -5.40
C TRP A 5 -15.00 -2.99 -5.61
N THR A 6 -14.47 -2.20 -4.69
CA THR A 6 -14.42 -0.73 -4.78
C THR A 6 -12.97 -0.27 -4.73
N ILE A 7 -12.70 0.91 -5.30
CA ILE A 7 -11.42 1.59 -5.16
C ILE A 7 -11.64 2.89 -4.40
N ARG A 8 -10.73 3.19 -3.48
CA ARG A 8 -10.69 4.48 -2.78
C ARG A 8 -9.25 4.94 -2.54
N PRO A 9 -9.04 6.24 -2.26
CA PRO A 9 -7.77 6.72 -1.74
C PRO A 9 -7.38 6.03 -0.42
N ILE A 10 -6.08 5.83 -0.22
CA ILE A 10 -5.49 5.44 1.06
C ILE A 10 -5.46 6.66 1.99
N ALA A 11 -5.97 6.51 3.20
CA ALA A 11 -6.02 7.57 4.20
C ALA A 11 -4.67 7.73 4.93
N ALA A 12 -4.45 8.88 5.56
CA ALA A 12 -3.20 9.20 6.26
C ALA A 12 -2.81 8.21 7.39
N GLY A 13 -3.79 7.50 7.98
CA GLY A 13 -3.55 6.48 9.01
C GLY A 13 -3.26 5.08 8.47
N GLU A 14 -3.29 4.88 7.16
CA GLU A 14 -3.18 3.57 6.52
C GLU A 14 -1.77 3.31 5.92
N GLY A 15 -0.74 3.94 6.50
CA GLY A 15 0.65 3.78 6.05
C GLY A 15 1.17 2.33 6.11
N GLU A 16 0.57 1.49 6.96
CA GLU A 16 0.87 0.05 6.98
C GLU A 16 0.48 -0.66 5.69
N LEU A 17 -0.60 -0.24 5.00
CA LEU A 17 -0.96 -0.80 3.69
C LEU A 17 0.12 -0.50 2.65
N LEU A 18 0.68 0.71 2.67
CA LEU A 18 1.77 1.11 1.78
C LEU A 18 3.06 0.37 2.11
N ARG A 19 3.36 0.18 3.40
CA ARG A 19 4.50 -0.62 3.85
C ARG A 19 4.42 -2.05 3.33
N HIS A 20 3.28 -2.70 3.56
CA HIS A 20 3.08 -4.08 3.15
C HIS A 20 3.12 -4.24 1.63
N ALA A 21 2.49 -3.32 0.90
CA ALA A 21 2.48 -3.34 -0.56
C ALA A 21 3.88 -3.08 -1.14
N THR A 22 4.63 -2.13 -0.57
CA THR A 22 6.02 -1.86 -0.94
C THR A 22 6.88 -3.10 -0.69
N TRP A 23 6.80 -3.69 0.52
CA TRP A 23 7.50 -4.91 0.88
C TRP A 23 7.21 -6.05 -0.11
N THR A 24 5.94 -6.26 -0.46
CA THR A 24 5.54 -7.31 -1.40
C THR A 24 6.11 -7.05 -2.80
N ASN A 25 6.06 -5.80 -3.28
CA ASN A 25 6.57 -5.44 -4.61
C ASN A 25 8.08 -5.59 -4.73
N ILE A 26 8.86 -5.11 -3.75
CA ILE A 26 10.33 -5.24 -3.80
C ILE A 26 10.78 -6.69 -3.66
N ASN A 27 10.02 -7.53 -2.95
CA ASN A 27 10.30 -8.96 -2.80
C ASN A 27 9.70 -9.83 -3.93
N TRP A 28 8.96 -9.24 -4.89
CA TRP A 28 8.27 -10.00 -5.93
C TRP A 28 9.23 -10.74 -6.88
N THR A 29 10.36 -10.12 -7.21
CA THR A 29 11.37 -10.69 -8.13
C THR A 29 12.76 -10.90 -7.52
N GLY A 30 12.99 -10.49 -6.26
CA GLY A 30 14.33 -10.44 -5.68
C GLY A 30 14.98 -11.81 -5.47
N GLU A 31 16.26 -11.95 -5.86
CA GLU A 31 17.13 -13.04 -5.40
C GLU A 31 17.39 -12.95 -3.89
N GLU A 32 17.37 -11.73 -3.34
CA GLU A 32 17.46 -11.44 -1.91
C GLU A 32 16.11 -10.97 -1.39
N ARG A 33 15.66 -11.57 -0.28
CA ARG A 33 14.42 -11.19 0.40
C ARG A 33 14.73 -10.46 1.69
N PHE A 34 14.02 -9.37 1.93
CA PHE A 34 14.18 -8.55 3.15
C PHE A 34 12.94 -8.66 4.04
N PRO A 35 13.10 -8.57 5.37
CA PRO A 35 11.96 -8.51 6.28
C PRO A 35 11.14 -7.22 6.04
N GLU A 36 9.85 -7.26 6.38
CA GLU A 36 8.97 -6.09 6.22
C GLU A 36 9.43 -4.87 7.05
N THR A 37 10.11 -5.10 8.17
CA THR A 37 10.73 -4.04 8.99
C THR A 37 11.76 -3.22 8.20
N ALA A 38 12.48 -3.83 7.26
CA ALA A 38 13.49 -3.16 6.44
C ALA A 38 12.90 -2.02 5.60
N VAL A 39 11.60 -2.09 5.24
CA VAL A 39 10.93 -1.02 4.49
C VAL A 39 10.85 0.29 5.29
N GLY A 40 10.83 0.22 6.62
CA GLY A 40 10.86 1.40 7.48
C GLY A 40 12.26 1.92 7.80
N GLU A 41 13.28 1.07 7.65
CA GLU A 41 14.65 1.34 8.08
C GLU A 41 15.51 1.88 6.93
N ARG A 42 15.17 1.56 5.68
CA ARG A 42 15.94 2.00 4.53
C ARG A 42 15.41 3.33 3.98
N ASP A 43 16.32 4.30 3.84
CA ASP A 43 15.99 5.63 3.33
C ASP A 43 15.48 5.60 1.89
N ASP A 44 16.00 4.69 1.06
CA ASP A 44 15.61 4.52 -0.36
C ASP A 44 14.16 4.01 -0.53
N LEU A 45 13.56 3.46 0.53
CA LEU A 45 12.18 2.98 0.53
C LEU A 45 11.18 3.96 1.15
N ARG A 46 11.67 5.00 1.84
CA ARG A 46 10.84 5.95 2.59
C ARG A 46 9.77 6.62 1.73
N HIS A 47 10.09 6.91 0.47
CA HIS A 47 9.17 7.59 -0.44
C HIS A 47 7.98 6.73 -0.87
N TYR A 48 8.07 5.40 -0.74
CA TYR A 48 6.99 4.48 -1.10
C TYR A 48 6.03 4.19 0.05
N VAL A 49 6.42 4.52 1.29
CA VAL A 49 5.61 4.31 2.50
C VAL A 49 5.06 5.59 3.10
N GLN A 50 5.50 6.75 2.63
CA GLN A 50 5.04 8.07 3.08
C GLN A 50 4.61 8.91 1.89
N LEU A 51 3.31 8.95 1.62
CA LEU A 51 2.74 9.82 0.60
C LEU A 51 2.90 11.29 1.01
N ARG A 52 3.38 12.12 0.08
CA ARG A 52 3.44 13.57 0.22
C ARG A 52 2.47 14.19 -0.79
N PRO A 53 1.20 14.48 -0.44
CA PRO A 53 0.23 15.04 -1.37
C PRO A 53 0.68 16.34 -2.05
N ALA A 54 1.46 17.17 -1.33
CA ALA A 54 2.04 18.41 -1.89
C ALA A 54 3.04 18.16 -3.04
N ARG A 55 3.63 16.96 -3.11
CA ARG A 55 4.50 16.51 -4.20
C ARG A 55 3.70 15.90 -5.37
N GLY A 56 2.39 15.67 -5.18
CA GLY A 56 1.53 14.98 -6.14
C GLY A 56 1.43 13.47 -5.91
N ASP A 57 1.95 12.95 -4.79
CA ASP A 57 1.84 11.52 -4.48
C ASP A 57 0.40 11.14 -4.13
N PHE A 58 -0.03 9.97 -4.60
CA PHE A 58 -1.28 9.37 -4.19
C PHE A 58 -1.21 7.85 -4.22
N ALA A 59 -2.09 7.22 -3.45
CA ALA A 59 -2.29 5.78 -3.51
C ALA A 59 -3.76 5.42 -3.39
N LEU A 60 -4.11 4.30 -4.01
CA LEU A 60 -5.44 3.75 -4.06
C LEU A 60 -5.41 2.32 -3.53
N VAL A 61 -6.46 1.94 -2.81
CA VAL A 61 -6.68 0.57 -2.33
C VAL A 61 -7.94 0.02 -2.99
N ALA A 62 -7.82 -1.20 -3.52
CA ALA A 62 -8.95 -2.01 -3.95
C ALA A 62 -9.43 -2.86 -2.77
N GLN A 63 -10.73 -2.79 -2.47
CA GLN A 63 -11.35 -3.50 -1.36
C GLN A 63 -12.45 -4.43 -1.87
N GLY A 64 -12.51 -5.65 -1.33
CA GLY A 64 -13.61 -6.58 -1.58
C GLY A 64 -14.88 -6.13 -0.86
N ALA A 65 -16.05 -6.40 -1.46
CA ALA A 65 -17.34 -6.06 -0.85
C ALA A 65 -17.67 -6.89 0.41
N ASP A 66 -16.99 -8.02 0.61
CA ASP A 66 -17.30 -8.98 1.67
C ASP A 66 -16.60 -8.63 2.99
N ALA A 67 -17.25 -7.78 3.77
CA ALA A 67 -17.19 -7.78 5.23
C ALA A 67 -18.48 -8.36 5.86
N ALA A 68 -19.51 -8.60 5.04
CA ALA A 68 -20.83 -9.06 5.46
C ALA A 68 -20.85 -10.59 5.48
N GLY A 69 -20.46 -11.18 6.61
CA GLY A 69 -20.56 -12.63 6.80
C GLY A 69 -19.66 -13.23 7.87
N ALA A 70 -18.76 -12.46 8.48
CA ALA A 70 -18.04 -12.95 9.65
C ALA A 70 -19.02 -13.12 10.81
N ALA A 71 -19.06 -14.33 11.39
CA ALA A 71 -19.90 -14.67 12.53
C ALA A 71 -19.66 -13.76 13.76
N ASP A 72 -18.56 -13.01 13.77
CA ASP A 72 -18.06 -12.21 14.88
C ASP A 72 -18.20 -10.68 14.66
N GLY A 73 -19.06 -10.24 13.75
CA GLY A 73 -19.37 -8.82 13.52
C GLY A 73 -18.71 -8.22 12.27
N PRO A 74 -18.81 -6.89 12.06
CA PRO A 74 -18.29 -6.25 10.87
C PRO A 74 -16.76 -6.40 10.82
N THR A 75 -16.27 -7.16 9.84
CA THR A 75 -14.85 -7.25 9.52
C THR A 75 -14.45 -6.04 8.68
N ALA A 76 -13.19 -5.60 8.78
CA ALA A 76 -12.69 -4.62 7.81
C ALA A 76 -12.78 -5.23 6.38
N PRO A 77 -13.09 -4.44 5.34
CA PRO A 77 -13.13 -4.94 3.97
C PRO A 77 -11.78 -5.58 3.59
N GLN A 78 -11.81 -6.75 2.96
CA GLN A 78 -10.60 -7.41 2.50
C GLN A 78 -9.83 -6.50 1.53
N VAL A 79 -8.56 -6.24 1.81
CA VAL A 79 -7.66 -5.55 0.87
C VAL A 79 -7.29 -6.52 -0.26
N LEU A 80 -7.60 -6.13 -1.49
CA LEU A 80 -7.36 -6.94 -2.68
C LEU A 80 -6.13 -6.46 -3.46
N GLY A 81 -5.76 -5.19 -3.31
CA GLY A 81 -4.61 -4.62 -4.00
C GLY A 81 -4.38 -3.16 -3.60
N VAL A 82 -3.15 -2.72 -3.80
CA VAL A 82 -2.72 -1.34 -3.55
C VAL A 82 -1.91 -0.87 -4.76
N VAL A 83 -2.19 0.33 -5.24
CA VAL A 83 -1.38 1.04 -6.25
C VAL A 83 -0.99 2.39 -5.69
N TRP A 84 0.25 2.80 -5.91
CA TRP A 84 0.75 4.12 -5.55
C TRP A 84 1.50 4.72 -6.73
N VAL A 85 1.43 6.04 -6.81
CA VAL A 85 2.18 6.84 -7.76
C VAL A 85 2.88 7.93 -6.95
N VAL A 86 4.20 8.02 -7.11
CA VAL A 86 5.04 9.02 -6.47
C VAL A 86 5.75 9.84 -7.53
N PHE A 87 5.84 11.15 -7.31
CA PHE A 87 6.55 12.04 -8.22
C PHE A 87 7.92 12.39 -7.62
N LEU A 88 8.98 11.76 -8.13
CA LEU A 88 10.35 11.96 -7.64
C LEU A 88 11.05 12.98 -8.53
N GLY A 89 11.29 14.17 -7.98
CA GLY A 89 11.99 15.26 -8.67
C GLY A 89 13.50 15.04 -8.69
N SER A 90 14.21 15.84 -9.47
CA SER A 90 15.69 15.80 -9.53
C SER A 90 16.36 16.04 -8.17
N ASP A 91 15.70 16.81 -7.29
CA ASP A 91 16.23 17.20 -5.99
C ASP A 91 15.95 16.16 -4.89
N ASP A 92 15.07 15.19 -5.17
CA ASP A 92 14.64 14.12 -4.26
C ASP A 92 14.24 12.87 -5.08
N PRO A 93 15.21 12.20 -5.76
CA PRO A 93 14.93 11.17 -6.76
C PRO A 93 14.56 9.80 -6.19
N GLY A 94 14.64 9.61 -4.87
CA GLY A 94 14.46 8.32 -4.19
C GLY A 94 15.66 7.94 -3.33
#